data_AF-A0A368TFM9-F1
#
_entry.id   AF-A0A368TFM9-F1
#
_cell.length_a   1.000
_cell.length_b   1.000
_cell.length_c   1.000
_cell.angle_alpha   90.00
_cell.angle_beta   90.00
_cell.angle_gamma   90.00
#
_symmetry.space_group_name_H-M   'P 1'
#
loop_
_entity.id
_entity.type
_entity.pdbx_description
1 polymer ?
#
loop_
_entity_poly.entity_id
_entity_poly.type
_entity_poly.pdbx_seq_one_letter_code
_entity_poly.pdbx_strand_id
1 'polypeptide(L)'
;MRANISYDDLTRIEKYPFPRPALREALLNAVVHKDYSNGVPIQISVYDDKIVLWNDGQLPENWTIETLKQKHPSKPYNPDIANAFFRAGLIEAWGARHSEN
;
A
#
# COMPACT_ATOMS: atom_id res chain seq x y z
N MET A 1 -18.97 -1.92 -3.88
CA MET A 1 -18.22 -1.40 -5.05
C MET A 1 -18.47 -2.27 -6.27
N ARG A 2 -18.97 -1.68 -7.36
CA ARG A 2 -19.06 -2.34 -8.68
C ARG A 2 -18.01 -1.69 -9.58
N ALA A 3 -17.33 -2.46 -10.42
CA ALA A 3 -16.44 -1.89 -11.44
C ALA A 3 -17.29 -1.10 -12.44
N ASN A 4 -16.82 0.10 -12.82
CA ASN A 4 -17.43 0.85 -13.91
C ASN A 4 -17.06 0.13 -15.22
N ILE A 5 -18.07 -0.24 -15.99
CA ILE A 5 -17.89 -0.91 -17.28
C ILE A 5 -17.80 0.18 -18.35
N SER A 6 -16.65 0.30 -19.00
CA SER A 6 -16.48 1.11 -20.21
C SER A 6 -16.09 0.22 -21.39
N TYR A 7 -16.33 0.67 -22.61
CA TYR A 7 -15.95 -0.05 -23.82
C TYR A 7 -14.89 0.75 -24.56
N ASP A 8 -13.82 0.09 -24.98
CA ASP A 8 -12.83 0.60 -25.93
C ASP A 8 -12.89 -0.30 -27.16
N ASP A 9 -13.44 0.25 -28.26
CA ASP A 9 -13.95 -0.48 -29.43
C ASP A 9 -14.90 -1.65 -29.06
N LEU A 10 -14.46 -2.89 -29.24
CA LEU A 10 -15.22 -4.12 -28.97
C LEU A 10 -14.86 -4.77 -27.62
N THR A 11 -14.00 -4.11 -26.83
CA THR A 11 -13.38 -4.69 -25.64
C THR A 11 -13.99 -4.10 -24.37
N ARG A 12 -14.55 -4.95 -23.52
CA ARG A 12 -15.05 -4.56 -22.20
C ARG A 12 -13.87 -4.22 -21.28
N ILE A 13 -13.73 -2.96 -20.90
CA ILE A 13 -12.78 -2.51 -19.89
C ILE A 13 -13.50 -2.41 -18.55
N GLU A 14 -13.12 -3.27 -17.59
CA GLU A 14 -13.51 -3.11 -16.20
C GLU A 14 -12.60 -2.08 -15.54
N LYS A 15 -13.13 -0.88 -15.29
CA LYS A 15 -12.44 0.14 -14.52
C LYS A 15 -12.82 -0.02 -13.05
N TYR A 16 -11.88 -0.53 -12.25
CA TYR A 16 -12.01 -0.54 -10.80
C TYR A 16 -12.03 0.90 -10.27
N PRO A 17 -12.78 1.17 -9.19
CA PRO A 17 -12.84 2.50 -8.59
C PRO A 17 -11.48 2.99 -8.08
N PHE A 18 -10.53 2.08 -7.83
CA PHE A 18 -9.16 2.41 -7.46
C PHE A 18 -8.16 1.76 -8.42
N PRO A 19 -7.05 2.44 -8.77
CA PRO A 19 -5.98 1.84 -9.56
C PRO A 19 -5.45 0.58 -8.85
N ARG A 20 -5.51 -0.56 -9.53
CA ARG A 20 -4.96 -1.83 -9.01
C ARG A 20 -3.50 -1.69 -8.51
N PRO A 21 -2.60 -0.96 -9.20
CA PRO A 21 -1.23 -0.78 -8.71
C PRO A 21 -1.16 -0.06 -7.36
N ALA A 22 -1.99 0.98 -7.16
CA ALA A 22 -2.03 1.75 -5.92
C ALA A 22 -2.60 0.91 -4.75
N LEU A 23 -3.66 0.13 -4.99
CA LEU A 23 -4.22 -0.76 -3.97
C LEU A 23 -3.23 -1.85 -3.56
N ARG A 24 -2.52 -2.44 -4.54
CA ARG A 24 -1.46 -3.42 -4.28
C ARG A 24 -0.36 -2.81 -3.40
N GLU A 25 0.09 -1.61 -3.73
CA GLU A 25 1.11 -0.89 -2.95
C GLU A 25 0.65 -0.63 -1.51
N ALA A 26 -0.57 -0.13 -1.34
CA ALA A 26 -1.13 0.14 -0.01
C ALA A 26 -1.23 -1.14 0.84
N LEU A 27 -1.63 -2.26 0.24
CA LEU A 27 -1.67 -3.57 0.92
C LEU A 27 -0.28 -4.04 1.32
N LEU A 28 0.71 -3.93 0.43
CA LEU A 28 2.08 -4.32 0.73
C LEU A 28 2.67 -3.46 1.86
N ASN A 29 2.44 -2.15 1.84
CA ASN A 29 2.86 -1.25 2.91
C ASN A 29 2.20 -1.62 4.26
N ALA A 30 0.91 -1.93 4.25
CA ALA A 30 0.21 -2.38 5.47
C ALA A 30 0.77 -3.70 6.03
N VAL A 31 1.27 -4.59 5.19
CA VAL A 31 1.89 -5.86 5.62
C VAL A 31 3.32 -5.62 6.13
N VAL A 32 4.15 -4.92 5.36
CA VAL A 32 5.58 -4.75 5.64
C VAL A 32 5.84 -3.85 6.85
N HIS A 33 4.97 -2.87 7.10
CA HIS A 33 5.12 -1.91 8.20
C HIS A 33 4.31 -2.27 9.46
N LYS A 34 3.64 -3.42 9.47
CA LYS A 34 2.88 -3.86 10.65
C LYS A 34 3.81 -4.28 11.78
N ASP A 35 3.47 -3.89 13.02
CA ASP A 35 3.98 -4.54 14.20
C ASP A 35 3.30 -5.91 14.39
N TYR A 36 4.09 -6.96 14.33
CA TYR A 36 3.65 -8.35 14.53
C TYR A 36 3.83 -8.84 15.97
N SER A 37 4.40 -8.02 16.87
CA SER A 37 4.54 -8.35 18.29
C SER A 37 3.20 -8.46 18.99
N ASN A 38 2.19 -7.76 18.49
CA ASN A 38 0.81 -7.88 18.92
C ASN A 38 -0.05 -8.57 17.85
N GLY A 39 -1.01 -9.38 18.31
CA GLY A 39 -1.90 -10.14 17.44
C GLY A 39 -2.97 -9.31 16.72
N VAL A 40 -2.84 -7.97 16.68
CA VAL A 40 -3.84 -7.09 16.05
C VAL A 40 -3.79 -7.31 14.53
N PRO A 41 -4.91 -7.63 13.86
CA PRO A 41 -4.93 -7.83 12.42
C PRO A 41 -4.89 -6.49 11.66
N ILE A 42 -4.50 -6.54 10.38
CA ILE A 42 -4.68 -5.41 9.45
C ILE A 42 -6.19 -5.22 9.23
N GLN A 43 -6.66 -3.99 9.38
CA GLN A 43 -8.06 -3.62 9.18
C GLN A 43 -8.21 -2.94 7.82
N ILE A 44 -9.23 -3.36 7.07
CA ILE A 44 -9.55 -2.80 5.75
C ILE A 44 -11.00 -2.32 5.79
N SER A 45 -11.19 -1.01 5.68
CA SER A 45 -12.51 -0.37 5.66
C SER A 45 -12.76 0.22 4.27
N VAL A 46 -13.91 -0.14 3.69
CA VAL A 46 -14.29 0.25 2.34
C VAL A 46 -15.49 1.20 2.41
N TYR A 47 -15.31 2.43 1.94
CA TYR A 47 -16.32 3.46 1.85
C TYR A 47 -16.61 3.78 0.38
N ASP A 48 -17.64 4.57 0.10
CA ASP A 48 -18.01 4.88 -1.29
C ASP A 48 -16.92 5.64 -2.05
N ASP A 49 -16.12 6.47 -1.37
CA ASP A 49 -15.10 7.35 -1.94
C ASP A 49 -13.66 6.95 -1.61
N LYS A 50 -13.44 6.02 -0.67
CA LYS A 50 -12.10 5.66 -0.20
C LYS A 50 -12.00 4.24 0.36
N ILE A 51 -10.79 3.71 0.33
CA ILE A 51 -10.40 2.51 1.08
C ILE A 51 -9.40 2.95 2.14
N VAL A 52 -9.64 2.56 3.38
CA VAL A 52 -8.75 2.81 4.51
C VAL A 52 -8.11 1.48 4.91
N LEU A 53 -6.79 1.42 4.82
CA LEU A 53 -6.00 0.31 5.36
C LEU A 53 -5.32 0.80 6.62
N TRP A 54 -5.54 0.09 7.72
CA TRP A 54 -4.95 0.41 9.01
C TRP A 54 -4.25 -0.83 9.57
N ASN A 55 -3.07 -0.63 10.12
CA ASN A 55 -2.32 -1.64 10.86
C ASN A 55 -1.76 -0.99 12.13
N ASP A 56 -1.32 -1.83 13.07
CA ASP A 56 -0.57 -1.35 14.22
C ASP A 56 0.89 -1.11 13.82
N GLY A 57 1.13 -0.09 12.99
CA GLY A 57 2.45 0.32 12.55
C GLY A 57 2.89 1.59 13.26
N GLN A 58 4.16 1.65 13.69
CA GLN A 58 4.73 2.85 14.29
C GLN A 58 5.54 3.64 13.25
N LEU A 59 5.32 4.95 13.23
CA LEU A 59 6.21 5.85 12.49
C LEU A 59 7.54 5.97 13.23
N PRO A 60 8.68 6.05 12.52
CA PRO A 60 9.96 6.32 13.17
C PRO A 60 9.90 7.63 13.95
N GLU A 61 10.65 7.70 15.05
CA GLU A 61 10.79 8.93 15.83
C GLU A 61 11.18 10.10 14.91
N ASN A 62 10.49 11.24 15.09
CA ASN A 62 10.66 12.50 14.35
C ASN A 62 10.05 12.56 12.93
N TRP A 63 9.20 11.61 12.53
CA TRP A 63 8.46 11.70 11.27
C TRP A 63 7.17 12.50 11.45
N THR A 64 6.97 13.52 10.61
CA THR A 64 5.68 14.24 10.51
C THR A 64 4.93 13.83 9.24
N ILE A 65 3.67 14.26 9.13
CA ILE A 65 2.87 14.07 7.91
C ILE A 65 3.55 14.73 6.71
N GLU A 66 4.19 15.88 6.91
CA GLU A 66 4.96 16.58 5.89
C GLU A 66 6.17 15.76 5.44
N THR A 67 6.86 15.11 6.39
CA THR A 67 7.98 14.21 6.07
C THR A 67 7.53 13.01 5.24
N LEU A 68 6.37 12.43 5.55
CA LEU A 68 5.76 11.31 4.80
C LEU A 68 5.40 11.66 3.36
N LYS A 69 5.12 12.93 3.07
CA LYS A 69 4.83 13.40 1.71
C LYS A 69 6.07 13.68 0.89
N GLN A 70 7.24 13.76 1.52
CA GLN A 70 8.52 13.99 0.86
C GLN A 70 9.23 12.67 0.57
N LYS A 71 10.29 12.72 -0.26
CA LYS A 71 11.12 11.55 -0.51
C LYS A 71 11.83 11.15 0.78
N HIS A 72 11.48 9.99 1.31
CA HIS A 72 12.05 9.44 2.54
C HIS A 72 12.54 8.00 2.33
N PRO A 73 13.57 7.55 3.06
CA PRO A 73 13.94 6.14 3.07
C PRO A 73 12.79 5.33 3.68
N SER A 74 12.29 4.30 2.99
CA SER A 74 11.34 3.37 3.61
C SER A 74 12.08 2.60 4.70
N LYS A 75 11.64 2.79 5.95
CA LYS A 75 12.14 2.07 7.11
C LYS A 75 11.05 1.10 7.56
N PRO A 76 11.07 -0.15 7.06
CA PRO A 76 10.11 -1.16 7.49
C PRO A 76 10.31 -1.49 8.96
N TYR A 77 9.20 -1.72 9.67
CA TYR A 77 9.25 -2.09 11.09
C TYR A 77 9.86 -3.48 11.27
N ASN A 78 9.61 -4.40 10.34
CA ASN A 78 10.18 -5.74 10.33
C ASN A 78 11.13 -5.94 9.12
N PRO A 79 12.47 -5.91 9.34
CA PRO A 79 13.46 -6.07 8.28
C PRO A 79 13.40 -7.43 7.59
N ASP A 80 13.05 -8.50 8.31
CA ASP A 80 13.01 -9.86 7.75
C ASP A 80 11.83 -10.02 6.78
N ILE A 81 10.66 -9.49 7.15
CA ILE A 81 9.49 -9.45 6.27
C ILE A 81 9.78 -8.60 5.04
N ALA A 82 10.38 -7.42 5.23
CA ALA A 82 10.76 -6.56 4.12
C ALA A 82 11.74 -7.25 3.17
N ASN A 83 12.77 -7.91 3.70
CA ASN A 83 13.75 -8.65 2.91
C ASN A 83 13.11 -9.83 2.15
N ALA A 84 12.19 -10.56 2.77
CA ALA A 84 11.44 -11.62 2.10
C ALA A 84 10.61 -11.07 0.93
N PHE A 85 9.89 -9.96 1.14
CA PHE A 85 9.09 -9.31 0.12
C PHE A 85 9.94 -8.71 -1.01
N PHE A 86 11.11 -8.16 -0.67
CA PHE A 86 12.08 -7.65 -1.63
C PHE A 86 12.62 -8.77 -2.53
N ARG A 87 13.04 -9.89 -1.92
CA ARG A 87 13.51 -11.07 -2.66
C ARG A 87 12.43 -11.70 -3.53
N ALA A 88 11.17 -11.61 -3.11
CA ALA A 88 10.03 -12.05 -3.89
C ALA A 88 9.65 -11.08 -5.04
N GLY A 89 10.33 -9.92 -5.15
CA GLY A 89 10.01 -8.90 -6.16
C GLY A 89 8.70 -8.16 -5.90
N LEU A 90 8.17 -8.23 -4.67
CA LEU A 90 6.91 -7.60 -4.29
C LEU A 90 7.09 -6.12 -3.92
N ILE A 91 8.22 -5.79 -3.28
CA ILE A 91 8.60 -4.43 -2.90
C ILE A 91 9.99 -4.09 -3.46
N GLU A 92 10.28 -2.80 -3.60
CA GLU A 92 11.60 -2.29 -3.97
C GLU A 92 12.42 -1.93 -2.72
N ALA A 93 13.75 -2.03 -2.81
CA ALA A 93 14.65 -1.70 -1.69
C ALA A 93 14.63 -0.20 -1.32
N TRP A 94 14.10 0.65 -2.20
CA TRP A 94 14.02 2.09 -2.03
C TRP A 94 12.56 2.50 -1.84
N GLY A 95 12.29 3.37 -0.86
CA GLY A 95 10.96 3.80 -0.44
C GLY A 95 10.19 4.67 -1.43
N ALA A 96 10.36 4.44 -2.73
CA ALA A 96 9.72 5.19 -3.79
C ALA A 96 9.01 4.22 -4.74
N ARG A 97 7.75 3.91 -4.45
CA ARG A 97 6.81 3.75 -5.56
C ARG A 97 5.73 4.82 -5.47
N HIS A 98 6.14 6.01 -5.89
CA HIS A 98 5.24 7.01 -6.43
C HIS A 98 4.53 6.36 -7.62
N SER A 99 3.22 6.52 -7.68
CA SER A 99 2.39 6.05 -8.78
C SER A 99 2.70 6.87 -10.03
N GLU A 100 3.60 6.39 -10.89
CA GLU A 100 3.68 6.82 -12.28
C GLU A 100 3.46 5.62 -13.20
N ASN A 101 2.18 5.43 -13.54
CA ASN A 101 1.67 5.17 -14.90
C ASN A 101 0.14 5.28 -14.88
#